data_AF-A0A527XLG5-F1
#
_entry.id   AF-A0A527XLG5-F1
#
_cell.length_a   1.000
_cell.length_b   1.000
_cell.length_c   1.000
_cell.angle_alpha   90.00
_cell.angle_beta   90.00
_cell.angle_gamma   90.00
#
_symmetry.space_group_name_H-M   'P 1'
#
loop_
_entity.id
_entity.type
_entity.pdbx_description
1 polymer ?
#
loop_
_entity_poly.entity_id
_entity_poly.type
_entity_poly.pdbx_seq_one_letter_code
_entity_poly.pdbx_strand_id
1 'polypeptide(L)'
;DSFYTVRPSQMNPRSNYHLSFNIGFPNAYDRANGRTGQNLMVHGACSSSGCYSMTDAQIEQIYAFGRDAFQGGQTEFQIQAFPFRMTAAN
;
A
#
# COMPACT_ATOMS: atom_id res chain seq x y z
N ASP A 1 -9.88 -6.70 -11.05
CA ASP A 1 -9.19 -5.58 -10.39
C ASP A 1 -8.95 -5.87 -8.92
N SER A 2 -7.78 -5.49 -8.40
CA SER A 2 -7.41 -5.77 -7.00
C SER A 2 -7.53 -4.47 -6.19
N PHE A 3 -8.67 -4.30 -5.52
CA PHE A 3 -8.95 -3.20 -4.61
C PHE A 3 -8.58 -3.59 -3.18
N TYR A 4 -7.88 -2.71 -2.48
CA TYR A 4 -7.47 -2.90 -1.10
C TYR A 4 -7.92 -1.72 -0.26
N THR A 5 -8.23 -1.97 1.00
CA THR A 5 -8.67 -0.96 1.95
C THR A 5 -7.63 -0.81 3.04
N VAL A 6 -7.17 0.41 3.27
CA VAL A 6 -6.21 0.73 4.31
C VAL A 6 -6.88 1.57 5.38
N ARG A 7 -6.75 1.11 6.63
CA ARG A 7 -7.24 1.77 7.84
C ARG A 7 -6.07 2.38 8.63
N PRO A 8 -6.33 3.32 9.56
CA PRO A 8 -5.27 3.95 10.36
C PRO A 8 -4.35 2.95 11.06
N SER A 9 -4.90 1.82 11.53
CA SER A 9 -4.12 0.76 12.20
C SER A 9 -3.11 0.05 11.30
N GLN A 10 -3.22 0.21 9.98
CA GLN A 10 -2.32 -0.37 8.99
C GLN A 10 -1.17 0.57 8.63
N MET A 11 -1.17 1.83 9.10
CA MET A 11 -0.07 2.77 8.90
C MET A 11 1.06 2.53 9.89
N ASN A 12 2.28 2.39 9.39
CA ASN A 12 3.47 2.18 10.20
C ASN A 12 4.47 3.35 10.01
N PRO A 13 4.47 4.34 10.93
CA PRO A 13 5.42 5.45 10.89
C PRO A 13 6.84 5.03 11.30
N ARG A 14 7.03 3.84 11.89
CA ARG A 14 8.32 3.34 12.41
C ARG A 14 8.85 2.18 11.55
N SER A 15 8.89 2.37 10.23
CA SER A 15 9.46 1.38 9.31
C SER A 15 10.98 1.53 9.20
N ASN A 16 11.73 0.42 9.23
CA ASN A 16 13.17 0.41 8.93
C ASN A 16 13.49 0.75 7.45
N TYR A 17 12.46 0.84 6.61
CA TYR A 17 12.55 1.10 5.16
C TYR A 17 11.87 2.41 4.75
N HIS A 18 11.92 3.45 5.59
CA HIS A 18 11.36 4.77 5.29
C HIS A 18 9.84 4.77 5.02
N LEU A 19 9.04 4.79 6.08
CA LEU A 19 7.57 4.71 6.10
C LEU A 19 7.02 3.42 5.45
N SER A 20 5.99 2.83 6.06
CA SER A 20 5.28 1.72 5.41
C SER A 20 3.83 1.65 5.84
N PHE A 21 3.02 0.96 5.04
CA PHE A 21 1.68 0.57 5.46
C PHE A 21 1.29 -0.75 4.81
N ASN A 22 0.42 -1.50 5.49
CA ASN A 22 -0.07 -2.78 5.01
C ASN A 22 -1.34 -2.58 4.17
N ILE A 23 -1.39 -3.15 2.96
CA ILE A 23 -2.58 -3.03 2.10
C ILE A 23 -3.71 -4.01 2.50
N GLY A 24 -3.44 -4.99 3.37
CA GLY A 24 -4.42 -5.98 3.80
C GLY A 24 -4.57 -7.17 2.85
N PHE A 25 -3.54 -7.47 2.06
CA PHE A 25 -3.50 -8.69 1.25
C PHE A 25 -3.32 -9.95 2.12
N PRO A 26 -3.98 -11.08 1.79
CA PRO A 26 -4.96 -11.24 0.70
C PRO A 26 -6.35 -10.76 1.15
N ASN A 27 -7.03 -10.00 0.28
CA ASN A 27 -8.43 -9.63 0.51
C ASN A 27 -9.37 -10.81 0.19
N ALA A 28 -10.70 -10.64 0.35
CA ALA A 28 -11.66 -11.71 0.07
C ALA A 28 -11.60 -12.21 -1.39
N TYR A 29 -11.36 -11.32 -2.35
CA TYR A 29 -11.22 -11.65 -3.77
C TYR A 29 -9.93 -12.45 -4.02
N ASP A 30 -8.80 -12.05 -3.43
CA ASP A 30 -7.52 -12.76 -3.54
C ASP A 30 -7.65 -14.19 -3.00
N ARG A 31 -8.27 -14.33 -1.82
CA ARG A 31 -8.54 -15.63 -1.22
C ARG A 31 -9.44 -16.50 -2.11
N ALA A 32 -10.49 -15.92 -2.70
CA ALA A 32 -11.38 -16.63 -3.62
C ALA A 32 -10.69 -17.07 -4.91
N ASN A 33 -9.64 -16.36 -5.34
CA ASN A 33 -8.84 -16.68 -6.52
C ASN A 33 -7.58 -17.52 -6.20
N GLY A 34 -7.49 -18.09 -4.99
CA GLY A 34 -6.37 -18.93 -4.58
C GLY A 34 -5.03 -18.18 -4.45
N ARG A 35 -5.05 -16.85 -4.37
CA ARG A 35 -3.84 -16.06 -4.16
C ARG A 35 -3.42 -16.17 -2.70
N THR A 36 -2.19 -16.63 -2.49
CA THR A 36 -1.59 -16.84 -1.17
C THR A 36 -0.41 -15.90 -0.95
N GLY A 37 -0.20 -15.51 0.30
CA GLY A 37 0.88 -14.62 0.73
C GLY A 37 0.46 -13.87 1.99
N GLN A 38 1.37 -13.10 2.58
CA GLN A 38 1.09 -12.29 3.77
C GLN A 38 1.84 -10.97 3.67
N ASN A 39 1.29 -9.92 4.25
CA ASN A 39 1.98 -8.64 4.46
C ASN A 39 2.52 -8.03 3.15
N LEU A 40 1.69 -7.91 2.11
CA LEU A 40 2.05 -6.97 1.04
C LEU A 40 2.05 -5.56 1.62
N MET A 41 3.25 -5.09 1.91
CA MET A 41 3.50 -3.73 2.38
C MET A 41 3.77 -2.85 1.17
N VAL A 42 3.36 -1.59 1.28
CA VAL A 42 3.97 -0.52 0.49
C VAL A 42 5.02 0.14 1.38
N HIS A 43 6.25 0.21 0.91
CA HIS A 43 7.36 0.81 1.65
C HIS A 43 8.33 1.53 0.72
N GLY A 44 9.08 2.49 1.28
CA GLY A 44 10.24 3.10 0.63
C GLY A 44 11.44 2.16 0.63
N ALA A 45 12.57 2.62 0.11
CA ALA A 45 13.78 1.85 -0.10
C ALA A 45 13.64 0.67 -1.10
N CYS A 46 14.56 0.66 -2.06
CA CYS A 46 14.66 -0.34 -3.12
C CYS A 46 15.08 -1.72 -2.55
N SER A 47 14.13 -2.53 -2.10
CA SER A 47 14.34 -3.96 -1.81
C SER A 47 13.07 -4.74 -2.07
N SER A 48 12.97 -5.33 -3.26
CA SER A 48 11.82 -6.08 -3.74
C SER A 48 11.98 -7.57 -3.45
N SER A 49 11.74 -7.99 -2.21
CA SER A 49 11.60 -9.42 -1.85
C SER A 49 10.13 -9.90 -1.85
N GLY A 50 9.20 -9.14 -2.45
CA GLY A 50 7.78 -9.49 -2.54
C GLY A 50 6.78 -8.42 -2.09
N CYS A 51 7.26 -7.22 -1.75
CA CYS A 51 6.43 -6.05 -1.41
C CYS A 51 6.40 -5.03 -2.56
N TYR A 52 5.42 -4.11 -2.56
CA TYR A 52 5.39 -2.99 -3.51
C TYR A 52 6.43 -1.96 -3.08
N SER A 53 7.66 -2.12 -3.56
CA SER A 53 8.76 -1.19 -3.34
C SER A 53 8.64 -0.01 -4.31
N MET A 54 8.65 1.21 -3.78
CA MET A 54 8.61 2.46 -4.55
C MET A 54 9.68 3.43 -4.02
N THR A 55 9.91 4.56 -4.70
CA THR A 55 10.92 5.51 -4.22
C THR A 55 10.47 6.17 -2.92
N ASP A 56 11.42 6.63 -2.11
CA ASP A 56 11.16 7.28 -0.83
C ASP A 56 10.20 8.47 -0.97
N ALA A 57 10.37 9.27 -2.01
CA ALA A 57 9.48 10.40 -2.30
C ALA A 57 8.04 9.97 -2.63
N GLN A 58 7.86 8.83 -3.31
CA GLN A 58 6.53 8.32 -3.65
C GLN A 58 5.81 7.79 -2.40
N ILE A 59 6.50 7.04 -1.55
CA ILE A 59 5.87 6.53 -0.32
C ILE A 59 5.58 7.65 0.68
N GLU A 60 6.43 8.68 0.77
CA GLU A 60 6.17 9.85 1.60
C GLU A 60 4.88 10.55 1.21
N GLN A 61 4.67 10.76 -0.10
CA GLN A 61 3.44 11.38 -0.60
C GLN A 61 2.21 10.51 -0.30
N ILE A 62 2.26 9.21 -0.58
CA ILE A 62 1.13 8.31 -0.33
C ILE A 62 0.84 8.22 1.17
N TYR A 63 1.88 8.16 2.01
CA TYR A 63 1.73 8.15 3.46
C TYR A 63 1.17 9.48 3.99
N ALA A 64 1.62 10.61 3.45
CA ALA A 64 1.08 11.92 3.79
C ALA A 64 -0.40 12.04 3.40
N PHE A 65 -0.78 11.59 2.20
CA PHE A 65 -2.19 11.59 1.78
C PHE A 65 -3.06 10.69 2.68
N GLY A 66 -2.58 9.48 3.03
CA GLY A 66 -3.31 8.61 3.95
C GLY A 66 -3.47 9.24 5.34
N ARG A 67 -2.40 9.84 5.88
CA ARG A 67 -2.43 10.54 7.16
C ARG A 67 -3.41 11.72 7.13
N ASP A 68 -3.33 12.56 6.10
CA ASP A 68 -4.13 13.78 5.99
C ASP A 68 -5.61 13.43 5.74
N ALA A 69 -5.89 12.37 4.98
CA ALA A 69 -7.24 11.82 4.84
C ALA A 69 -7.84 11.37 6.18
N PHE A 70 -7.06 10.69 7.02
CA PHE A 70 -7.49 10.28 8.35
C PHE A 70 -7.65 11.45 9.32
N GLN A 71 -6.77 12.45 9.25
CA GLN A 71 -6.94 13.70 10.00
C GLN A 71 -8.19 14.47 9.56
N GLY A 72 -8.56 14.37 8.28
CA GLY A 72 -9.80 14.92 7.72
C GLY A 72 -11.07 14.13 8.05
N GLY A 73 -10.97 13.04 8.81
CA GLY A 73 -12.12 12.24 9.25
C GLY A 73 -12.48 11.05 8.36
N GLN A 74 -11.69 10.75 7.31
CA GLN A 74 -11.86 9.48 6.60
C GLN A 74 -11.50 8.31 7.53
N THR A 75 -12.26 7.22 7.46
CA THR A 75 -12.02 6.02 8.27
C THR A 75 -11.15 4.99 7.55
N GLU A 76 -11.07 5.08 6.23
CA GLU A 76 -10.31 4.21 5.34
C GLU A 76 -10.04 4.89 3.99
N PHE A 77 -8.97 4.49 3.31
CA PHE A 77 -8.72 4.85 1.91
C PHE A 77 -8.52 3.60 1.05
N GLN A 78 -8.79 3.72 -0.24
CA GLN A 78 -8.71 2.61 -1.18
C GLN A 78 -7.40 2.66 -1.98
N ILE A 79 -6.78 1.49 -2.17
CA ILE A 79 -5.65 1.28 -3.06
C ILE A 79 -6.10 0.38 -4.20
N GLN A 80 -5.68 0.73 -5.41
CA GLN A 80 -5.91 -0.05 -6.62
C GLN A 80 -4.57 -0.55 -7.12
N ALA A 81 -4.36 -1.86 -7.07
CA ALA A 81 -3.16 -2.47 -7.64
C ALA A 81 -3.48 -2.99 -9.04
N PHE A 82 -2.87 -2.35 -10.03
CA PHE A 82 -2.99 -2.74 -11.42
C PHE A 82 -1.82 -3.65 -11.83
N PRO A 83 -2.06 -4.71 -12.61
CA PRO A 83 -1.01 -5.65 -13.05
C PRO A 83 -0.12 -5.11 -14.18
N PHE A 84 -0.16 -3.80 -14.46
CA PHE A 84 0.65 -3.14 -15.47
C PHE A 84 1.58 -2.11 -14.83
N ARG A 85 2.76 -1.92 -15.43
CA ARG A 85 3.67 -0.84 -15.05
C ARG A 85 3.02 0.49 -15.47
N MET A 86 2.74 1.38 -14.52
CA MET A 86 2.44 2.77 -14.86
C MET A 86 3.71 3.39 -15.45
N THR A 87 3.76 3.52 -16.77
CA THR A 87 4.72 4.39 -17.46
C THR A 87 4.19 5.82 -17.40
N ALA A 88 5.06 6.82 -17.44
CA ALA A 88 4.72 8.25 -17.38
C ALA A 88 3.81 8.75 -18.54
N ALA A 89 3.30 7.85 -19.38
CA ALA A 89 2.45 8.11 -20.51
C ALA A 89 0.97 7.70 -20.28
N ASN A 90 0.56 7.48 -19.02
CA ASN A 90 -0.84 7.24 -18.67
C ASN A 90 -1.29 8.16 -17.54
#